data_AF-A0A943FZC2-F1
#
_entry.id   AF-A0A943FZC2-F1
#
_cell.length_a   1.000
_cell.length_b   1.000
_cell.length_c   1.000
_cell.angle_alpha   90.00
_cell.angle_beta   90.00
_cell.angle_gamma   90.00
#
_symmetry.space_group_name_H-M   'P 1'
#
loop_
_entity.id
_entity.type
_entity.pdbx_description
1 polymer ?
#
loop_
_entity_poly.entity_id
_entity_poly.type
_entity_poly.pdbx_seq_one_letter_code
_entity_poly.pdbx_strand_id
1 'polypeptide(L)'
;ASKHRSLLSRLSEFRSLNTRFDEIDLAFLRDFELFLRKEGNVNNSIATKFAIFKAAYNKALAEGLFLQKINPFAKYKVGSLWTRTRKRAITKEDIQKLVALEIAPNYRTDYAEFARDIFLFSYYTAGINFTDIATLRAVLSTRPERHADYREIQQGQPRTRRLYLPYSRPHGTQDSTTDFQPHTQGSAESQSGVKDAG
;
A
#
# COMPACT_ATOMS: atom_id res chain seq x y z
N ALA A 1 -9.63 1.59 13.01
CA ALA A 1 -10.94 2.13 13.45
C ALA A 1 -11.89 2.50 12.30
N SER A 2 -11.45 3.24 11.27
CA SER A 2 -12.34 3.78 10.20
C SER A 2 -13.27 2.77 9.52
N LYS A 3 -12.77 1.58 9.15
CA LYS A 3 -13.56 0.58 8.39
C LYS A 3 -14.74 -0.01 9.17
N HIS A 4 -14.58 -0.23 10.47
CA HIS A 4 -15.67 -0.74 11.33
C HIS A 4 -16.79 0.31 11.46
N ARG A 5 -16.43 1.58 11.65
CA ARG A 5 -17.39 2.69 11.70
C ARG A 5 -18.15 2.84 10.38
N SER A 6 -17.46 2.69 9.25
CA SER A 6 -18.10 2.68 7.92
C SER A 6 -19.13 1.55 7.78
N LEU A 7 -18.82 0.34 8.24
CA LEU A 7 -19.78 -0.76 8.25
C LEU A 7 -21.00 -0.43 9.13
N LEU A 8 -20.76 0.05 10.36
CA LEU A 8 -21.83 0.36 11.32
C LEU A 8 -22.79 1.44 10.79
N SER A 9 -22.27 2.50 10.17
CA SER A 9 -23.11 3.54 9.52
C SER A 9 -24.05 2.93 8.49
N ARG A 10 -23.50 2.10 7.59
CA ARG A 10 -24.31 1.48 6.52
C ARG A 10 -25.28 0.43 7.05
N LEU A 11 -24.91 -0.29 8.10
CA LEU A 11 -25.84 -1.19 8.77
C LEU A 11 -26.98 -0.40 9.41
N SER A 12 -26.70 0.73 10.08
CA SER A 12 -27.74 1.57 10.70
C SER A 12 -28.68 2.24 9.70
N GLU A 13 -28.20 2.53 8.50
CA GLU A 13 -29.01 3.08 7.39
C GLU A 13 -29.88 1.99 6.74
N PHE A 14 -29.38 0.76 6.66
CA PHE A 14 -30.11 -0.38 6.11
C PHE A 14 -31.19 -0.90 7.06
N ARG A 15 -30.87 -1.05 8.35
CA ARG A 15 -31.75 -1.59 9.41
C ARG A 15 -31.40 -0.97 10.77
N SER A 16 -32.33 -1.07 11.72
CA SER A 16 -32.07 -0.69 13.11
C SER A 16 -30.88 -1.45 13.69
N LEU A 17 -30.01 -0.77 14.45
CA LEU A 17 -28.89 -1.41 15.14
C LEU A 17 -29.32 -2.37 16.26
N ASN A 18 -30.62 -2.39 16.62
CA ASN A 18 -31.19 -3.35 17.57
C ASN A 18 -31.58 -4.69 16.94
N THR A 19 -31.24 -4.93 15.66
CA THR A 19 -31.39 -6.25 15.04
C THR A 19 -30.60 -7.28 15.82
N ARG A 20 -31.27 -8.36 16.21
CA ARG A 20 -30.65 -9.41 17.00
C ARG A 20 -29.81 -10.32 16.10
N PHE A 21 -28.77 -10.96 16.65
CA PHE A 21 -27.89 -11.82 15.86
C PHE A 21 -28.59 -13.07 15.29
N ASP A 22 -29.67 -13.53 15.93
CA ASP A 22 -30.55 -14.62 15.48
C ASP A 22 -31.43 -14.26 14.28
N GLU A 23 -31.65 -12.97 14.01
CA GLU A 23 -32.41 -12.48 12.85
C GLU A 23 -31.54 -12.39 11.58
N ILE A 24 -30.22 -12.56 11.71
CA ILE A 24 -29.29 -12.51 10.58
C ILE A 24 -29.33 -13.87 9.88
N ASP A 25 -30.05 -13.91 8.75
CA ASP A 25 -30.13 -15.07 7.88
C ASP A 25 -29.46 -14.83 6.52
N LEU A 26 -29.60 -15.79 5.60
CA LEU A 26 -29.03 -15.64 4.27
C LEU A 26 -29.72 -14.52 3.47
N ALA A 27 -31.03 -14.32 3.66
CA ALA A 27 -31.79 -13.29 2.97
C ALA A 27 -31.31 -11.89 3.39
N PHE A 28 -31.13 -11.66 4.69
CA PHE A 28 -30.53 -10.46 5.25
C PHE A 28 -29.19 -10.11 4.60
N LEU A 29 -28.30 -11.10 4.48
CA LEU A 29 -27.00 -10.90 3.84
C LEU A 29 -27.12 -10.52 2.36
N ARG A 30 -28.10 -11.06 1.63
CA ARG A 30 -28.32 -10.72 0.23
C ARG A 30 -28.95 -9.35 0.06
N ASP A 31 -29.91 -9.00 0.89
CA ASP A 31 -30.55 -7.69 0.88
C ASP A 31 -29.55 -6.59 1.25
N PHE A 32 -28.68 -6.84 2.23
CA PHE A 32 -27.62 -5.91 2.59
C PHE A 32 -26.58 -5.74 1.47
N GLU A 33 -26.24 -6.82 0.76
CA GLU A 33 -25.38 -6.73 -0.42
C GLU A 33 -26.02 -5.87 -1.51
N LEU A 34 -27.31 -6.09 -1.80
CA LEU A 34 -28.07 -5.31 -2.79
C LEU A 34 -28.15 -3.83 -2.40
N PHE A 35 -28.38 -3.54 -1.12
CA PHE A 35 -28.35 -2.17 -0.59
C PHE A 35 -27.00 -1.50 -0.87
N LEU A 36 -25.89 -2.14 -0.52
CA LEU A 36 -24.55 -1.58 -0.75
C LEU A 36 -24.25 -1.38 -2.24
N ARG A 37 -24.73 -2.29 -3.11
CA ARG A 37 -24.60 -2.15 -4.57
C ARG A 37 -25.40 -0.97 -5.11
N LYS A 38 -26.63 -0.75 -4.61
CA LYS A 38 -27.47 0.41 -4.99
C LYS A 38 -26.82 1.73 -4.60
N GLU A 39 -26.09 1.76 -3.49
CA GLU A 39 -25.30 2.93 -3.08
C GLU A 39 -23.98 3.10 -3.86
N GLY A 40 -23.70 2.26 -4.86
CA GLY A 40 -22.50 2.36 -5.70
C GLY A 40 -21.23 1.79 -5.06
N ASN A 41 -21.33 0.97 -4.01
CA ASN A 41 -20.14 0.30 -3.47
C ASN A 41 -19.62 -0.74 -4.47
N VAL A 42 -18.32 -0.68 -4.76
CA VAL A 42 -17.63 -1.69 -5.57
C VAL A 42 -17.42 -2.99 -4.81
N ASN A 43 -17.32 -4.11 -5.53
CA ASN A 43 -17.19 -5.46 -4.99
C ASN A 43 -16.16 -5.60 -3.85
N ASN A 44 -14.95 -5.03 -3.98
CA ASN A 44 -13.91 -5.12 -2.94
C ASN A 44 -14.27 -4.35 -1.67
N SER A 45 -14.98 -3.23 -1.81
CA SER A 45 -15.48 -2.45 -0.67
C SER A 45 -16.59 -3.21 0.06
N ILE A 46 -17.47 -3.89 -0.67
CA ILE A 46 -18.50 -4.77 -0.12
C ILE A 46 -17.84 -5.97 0.58
N ALA A 47 -16.88 -6.64 -0.06
CA ALA A 47 -16.16 -7.78 0.49
C ALA A 47 -15.49 -7.42 1.83
N THR A 48 -14.88 -6.24 1.93
CA THR A 48 -14.28 -5.72 3.17
C THR A 48 -15.32 -5.55 4.27
N LYS A 49 -16.48 -4.95 3.95
CA LYS A 49 -17.60 -4.79 4.90
C LYS A 49 -18.11 -6.15 5.39
N PHE A 50 -18.32 -7.10 4.49
CA PHE A 50 -18.76 -8.46 4.83
C PHE A 50 -17.72 -9.26 5.62
N ALA A 51 -16.42 -9.06 5.39
CA ALA A 51 -15.37 -9.70 6.18
C ALA A 51 -15.38 -9.21 7.63
N ILE A 52 -15.52 -7.89 7.82
CA ILE A 52 -15.67 -7.29 9.16
C ILE A 52 -16.96 -7.79 9.82
N PHE A 53 -18.07 -7.80 9.08
CA PHE A 53 -19.36 -8.25 9.60
C PHE A 53 -19.32 -9.73 10.02
N LYS A 54 -18.74 -10.59 9.18
CA LYS A 54 -18.52 -12.01 9.48
C LYS A 54 -17.67 -12.21 10.73
N ALA A 55 -16.60 -11.41 10.89
CA ALA A 55 -15.75 -11.48 12.07
C ALA A 55 -16.51 -11.08 13.34
N ALA A 56 -17.32 -10.02 13.30
CA ALA A 56 -18.17 -9.61 14.42
C ALA A 56 -19.20 -10.69 14.77
N TYR A 57 -19.88 -11.26 13.77
CA TYR A 57 -20.85 -12.34 13.94
C TYR A 57 -20.23 -13.59 14.57
N ASN A 58 -19.10 -14.04 14.03
CA ASN A 58 -18.40 -15.22 14.55
C ASN A 58 -17.85 -15.00 15.96
N LYS A 59 -17.44 -13.77 16.30
CA LYS A 59 -17.02 -13.42 17.66
C LYS A 59 -18.18 -13.54 18.65
N ALA A 60 -19.35 -12.98 18.32
CA ALA A 60 -20.55 -13.08 19.15
C ALA A 60 -21.01 -14.55 19.34
N LEU A 61 -20.84 -15.38 18.31
CA LEU A 61 -21.12 -16.81 18.39
C LEU A 61 -20.11 -17.54 19.31
N ALA A 62 -18.83 -17.20 19.23
CA ALA A 62 -17.78 -17.79 20.07
C ALA A 62 -17.92 -17.39 21.55
N GLU A 63 -18.42 -16.19 21.83
CA GLU A 63 -18.75 -15.70 23.19
C GLU A 63 -20.07 -16.28 23.73
N GLY A 64 -20.82 -17.04 22.92
CA GLY A 64 -22.08 -17.66 23.35
C GLY A 64 -23.22 -16.67 23.56
N LEU A 65 -23.15 -15.47 22.95
CA LEU A 65 -24.18 -14.43 23.10
C LEU A 65 -25.53 -14.84 22.50
N PHE A 66 -25.54 -15.81 21.59
CA PHE A 66 -26.73 -16.38 20.97
C PHE A 66 -26.46 -17.81 20.48
N LEU A 67 -27.54 -18.58 20.30
CA LEU A 67 -27.49 -19.95 19.79
C LEU A 67 -27.96 -19.97 18.34
N GLN A 68 -27.03 -20.20 17.41
CA GLN A 68 -27.34 -20.32 16.00
C GLN A 68 -27.44 -21.79 15.58
N LYS A 69 -28.57 -22.19 14.98
CA LYS A 69 -28.73 -23.53 14.39
C LYS A 69 -27.93 -23.70 13.10
N ILE A 70 -27.89 -22.68 12.23
CA ILE A 70 -27.17 -22.68 10.95
C ILE A 70 -26.50 -21.32 10.74
N ASN A 71 -25.19 -21.29 10.56
CA ASN A 71 -24.43 -20.05 10.33
C ASN A 71 -24.70 -19.50 8.89
N PRO A 72 -25.25 -18.28 8.74
CA PRO A 72 -25.54 -17.69 7.42
C PRO A 72 -24.27 -17.41 6.60
N PHE A 73 -23.14 -17.10 7.26
CA PHE A 73 -21.84 -16.88 6.61
C PHE A 73 -21.11 -18.16 6.21
N ALA A 74 -21.66 -19.34 6.55
CA ALA A 74 -21.23 -20.61 5.97
C ALA A 74 -21.82 -20.80 4.56
N LYS A 75 -23.08 -20.38 4.36
CA LYS A 75 -23.76 -20.40 3.05
C LYS A 75 -23.37 -19.20 2.18
N TYR A 76 -23.22 -18.03 2.78
CA TYR A 76 -22.80 -16.81 2.09
C TYR A 76 -21.29 -16.78 1.88
N LYS A 77 -20.86 -17.03 0.64
CA LYS A 77 -19.44 -17.00 0.26
C LYS A 77 -18.95 -15.56 0.07
N VAL A 78 -18.50 -14.90 1.14
CA VAL A 78 -17.83 -13.57 1.07
C VAL A 78 -16.65 -13.58 0.06
N GLY A 79 -16.01 -14.74 -0.09
CA GLY A 79 -14.99 -15.03 -1.10
C GLY A 79 -15.34 -14.56 -2.51
N SER A 80 -16.60 -14.72 -2.95
CA SER A 80 -17.02 -14.41 -4.32
C SER A 80 -17.06 -12.91 -4.63
N LEU A 81 -17.06 -12.06 -3.61
CA LEU A 81 -17.02 -10.61 -3.77
C LEU A 81 -15.60 -10.09 -4.00
N TRP A 82 -14.57 -10.86 -3.68
CA TRP A 82 -13.20 -10.42 -3.90
C TRP A 82 -12.88 -10.45 -5.39
N THR A 83 -12.64 -9.27 -5.94
CA THR A 83 -12.26 -9.08 -7.34
C THR A 83 -10.77 -8.79 -7.41
N ARG A 84 -10.04 -9.54 -8.25
CA ARG A 84 -8.60 -9.33 -8.46
C ARG A 84 -8.36 -7.92 -8.97
N THR A 85 -7.63 -7.12 -8.21
CA THR A 85 -7.21 -5.80 -8.65
C THR A 85 -6.11 -5.91 -9.70
N ARG A 86 -6.11 -4.99 -10.67
CA ARG A 86 -5.03 -4.91 -11.67
C ARG A 86 -3.72 -4.56 -10.96
N LYS A 87 -2.61 -5.20 -11.36
CA LYS A 87 -1.27 -4.83 -10.91
C LYS A 87 -0.96 -3.43 -11.44
N ARG A 88 -0.80 -2.45 -10.54
CA ARG A 88 -0.47 -1.05 -10.87
C ARG A 88 1.02 -0.75 -10.74
N ALA A 89 1.87 -1.77 -10.94
CA ALA A 89 3.31 -1.58 -10.86
C ALA A 89 3.80 -0.81 -12.08
N ILE A 90 4.59 0.23 -11.84
CA ILE A 90 5.21 1.04 -12.89
C ILE A 90 6.49 0.31 -13.33
N THR A 91 6.75 0.29 -14.63
CA THR A 91 7.93 -0.36 -15.21
C THR A 91 9.19 0.49 -15.00
N LYS A 92 10.38 -0.11 -15.10
CA LYS A 92 11.64 0.64 -14.97
C LYS A 92 11.77 1.68 -16.08
N GLU A 93 11.31 1.33 -17.27
CA GLU A 93 11.32 2.17 -18.47
C GLU A 93 10.44 3.41 -18.25
N ASP A 94 9.28 3.26 -17.62
CA ASP A 94 8.41 4.40 -17.30
C ASP A 94 9.00 5.30 -16.22
N ILE A 95 9.76 4.75 -15.26
CA ILE A 95 10.53 5.55 -14.30
C ILE A 95 11.62 6.34 -15.03
N GLN A 96 12.34 5.73 -15.97
CA GLN A 96 13.37 6.42 -16.75
C GLN A 96 12.79 7.57 -17.58
N LYS A 97 11.62 7.36 -18.20
CA LYS A 97 10.88 8.43 -18.89
C LYS A 97 10.53 9.57 -17.94
N LEU A 98 10.13 9.26 -16.71
CA LEU A 98 9.80 10.27 -15.70
C LEU A 98 11.04 11.06 -15.24
N VAL A 99 12.20 10.40 -15.12
CA VAL A 99 13.48 11.06 -14.79
C VAL A 99 13.92 12.01 -15.90
N ALA A 100 13.80 11.58 -17.16
CA ALA A 100 14.13 12.38 -18.33
C ALA A 100 13.01 13.37 -18.73
N LEU A 101 11.90 13.40 -17.98
CA LEU A 101 10.74 14.21 -18.34
C LEU A 101 11.04 15.71 -18.20
N GLU A 102 11.09 16.38 -19.33
CA GLU A 102 11.04 17.84 -19.42
C GLU A 102 9.58 18.28 -19.52
N ILE A 103 9.10 18.99 -18.50
CA ILE A 103 7.72 19.49 -18.47
C ILE A 103 7.65 20.69 -19.41
N ALA A 104 6.79 20.61 -20.42
CA ALA A 104 6.64 21.67 -21.41
C ALA A 104 6.31 23.01 -20.72
N PRO A 105 6.83 24.15 -21.21
CA PRO A 105 6.73 25.44 -20.53
C PRO A 105 5.30 25.87 -20.16
N ASN A 106 4.31 25.48 -20.97
CA ASN A 106 2.89 25.78 -20.78
C ASN A 106 2.24 24.97 -19.63
N TYR A 107 2.84 23.88 -19.19
CA TYR A 107 2.37 23.04 -18.07
C TYR A 107 3.33 23.04 -16.88
N ARG A 108 4.45 23.77 -17.01
CA ARG A 108 5.50 23.85 -16.00
C ARG A 108 5.02 24.72 -14.85
N THR A 109 4.70 24.08 -13.74
CA THR A 109 4.36 24.72 -12.46
C THR A 109 5.23 24.13 -11.36
N ASP A 110 5.46 24.89 -10.30
CA ASP A 110 6.20 24.41 -9.13
C ASP A 110 5.57 23.12 -8.56
N TYR A 111 4.23 23.02 -8.62
CA TYR A 111 3.50 21.82 -8.20
C TYR A 111 3.75 20.61 -9.10
N ALA A 112 3.86 20.80 -10.42
CA ALA A 112 4.12 19.71 -11.35
C ALA A 112 5.56 19.18 -11.21
N GLU A 113 6.53 20.08 -11.03
CA GLU A 113 7.91 19.71 -10.74
C GLU A 113 8.02 19.01 -9.38
N PHE A 114 7.38 19.57 -8.34
CA PHE A 114 7.34 18.98 -7.01
C PHE A 114 6.67 17.60 -7.00
N ALA A 115 5.57 17.41 -7.74
CA ALA A 115 4.89 16.13 -7.84
C ALA A 115 5.80 15.05 -8.47
N ARG A 116 6.55 15.40 -9.53
CA ARG A 116 7.56 14.51 -10.12
C ARG A 116 8.64 14.17 -9.10
N ASP A 117 9.17 15.18 -8.41
CA ASP A 117 10.30 15.01 -7.52
C ASP A 117 9.93 14.18 -6.27
N ILE A 118 8.76 14.41 -5.67
CA ILE A 118 8.25 13.60 -4.55
C ILE A 118 7.95 12.17 -4.97
N PHE A 119 7.41 11.96 -6.19
CA PHE A 119 7.21 10.62 -6.71
C PHE A 119 8.54 9.87 -6.88
N LEU A 120 9.54 10.52 -7.48
CA LEU A 120 10.88 9.93 -7.66
C LEU A 120 11.56 9.67 -6.30
N PHE A 121 11.41 10.59 -5.35
CA PHE A 121 11.88 10.41 -3.98
C PHE A 121 11.26 9.15 -3.35
N SER A 122 9.94 8.98 -3.45
CA SER A 122 9.25 7.76 -2.97
C SER A 122 9.82 6.50 -3.66
N TYR A 123 10.05 6.54 -4.97
CA TYR A 123 10.64 5.41 -5.70
C TYR A 123 12.05 5.05 -5.20
N TYR A 124 12.97 6.02 -5.13
CA TYR A 124 14.36 5.78 -4.70
C TYR A 124 14.48 5.40 -3.22
N THR A 125 13.50 5.77 -2.41
CA THR A 125 13.43 5.39 -0.99
C THR A 125 12.75 4.04 -0.75
N ALA A 126 12.58 3.23 -1.79
CA ALA A 126 11.93 1.92 -1.76
C ALA A 126 10.44 1.98 -1.41
N GLY A 127 9.76 3.04 -1.85
CA GLY A 127 8.30 3.16 -1.78
C GLY A 127 7.78 3.73 -0.46
N ILE A 128 8.48 4.69 0.14
CA ILE A 128 7.95 5.42 1.31
C ILE A 128 6.60 6.02 0.96
N ASN A 129 5.64 5.88 1.87
CA ASN A 129 4.31 6.41 1.65
C ASN A 129 4.30 7.95 1.73
N PHE A 130 3.34 8.59 1.06
CA PHE A 130 3.27 10.05 1.00
C PHE A 130 3.08 10.70 2.38
N THR A 131 2.37 10.05 3.30
CA THR A 131 2.16 10.59 4.66
C THR A 131 3.48 10.65 5.43
N ASP A 132 4.33 9.65 5.32
CA ASP A 132 5.63 9.59 5.95
C ASP A 132 6.57 10.62 5.32
N ILE A 133 6.57 10.74 3.98
CA ILE A 133 7.30 11.80 3.26
C ILE A 133 6.91 13.19 3.79
N ALA A 134 5.61 13.46 3.96
CA ALA A 134 5.11 14.74 4.46
C ALA A 134 5.49 15.04 5.93
N THR A 135 5.89 14.02 6.69
CA THR A 135 6.32 14.16 8.09
C THR A 135 7.84 14.09 8.27
N LEU A 136 8.59 13.88 7.19
CA LEU A 136 10.05 13.91 7.22
C LEU A 136 10.51 15.30 7.66
N ARG A 137 11.33 15.33 8.72
CA ARG A 137 12.09 16.51 9.10
C ARG A 137 13.48 16.38 8.54
N ALA A 138 13.90 17.36 7.75
CA ALA A 138 15.28 17.48 7.32
C ALA A 138 16.16 17.68 8.56
N VAL A 139 16.83 16.63 9.01
CA VAL A 139 18.00 16.78 9.87
C VAL A 139 19.13 17.10 8.92
N LEU A 140 19.34 18.39 8.65
CA LEU A 140 20.53 18.86 7.96
C LEU A 140 21.73 18.49 8.84
N SER A 141 22.27 17.28 8.64
CA SER A 141 23.60 16.97 9.12
C SER A 141 24.52 17.86 8.29
N THR A 142 25.11 18.86 8.93
CA THR A 142 26.11 19.78 8.38
C THR A 142 27.43 19.03 8.10
N ARG A 143 27.34 17.90 7.40
CA ARG A 143 28.50 17.15 6.91
C ARG A 143 28.58 17.33 5.40
N PRO A 144 29.74 17.77 4.87
CA PRO A 144 29.94 17.98 3.44
C PRO A 144 30.16 16.65 2.71
N GLU A 145 29.37 15.62 3.01
CA GLU A 145 29.48 14.31 2.36
C GLU A 145 28.11 13.78 1.90
N ARG A 146 28.15 13.04 0.79
CA ARG A 146 27.10 12.77 -0.21
C ARG A 146 25.93 11.89 0.28
N HIS A 147 25.54 11.97 1.54
CA HIS A 147 24.52 11.12 2.14
C HIS A 147 23.58 11.91 3.05
N ALA A 148 22.27 11.69 2.86
CA ALA A 148 21.25 12.17 3.79
C ALA A 148 20.70 10.98 4.58
N ASP A 149 20.91 10.97 5.89
CA ASP A 149 20.29 10.01 6.78
C ASP A 149 18.91 10.52 7.21
N TYR A 150 17.88 9.71 7.06
CA TYR A 150 16.52 10.06 7.49
C TYR A 150 15.93 8.96 8.35
N ARG A 151 15.05 9.37 9.28
CA ARG A 151 14.29 8.49 10.16
C ARG A 151 12.86 8.40 9.65
N GLU A 152 12.43 7.20 9.29
CA GLU A 152 11.06 6.92 8.85
C GLU A 152 10.37 6.02 9.89
N ILE A 153 9.06 6.16 10.03
CA ILE A 153 8.23 5.27 10.83
C ILE A 153 7.43 4.38 9.88
N GLN A 154 7.93 3.18 9.63
CA GLN A 154 7.19 2.20 8.84
C GLN A 154 6.51 1.21 9.79
N GLN A 155 5.18 1.12 9.74
CA GLN A 155 4.37 0.25 10.62
C GLN A 155 4.60 0.50 12.13
N GLY A 156 4.88 1.74 12.54
CA GLY A 156 5.07 2.11 13.95
C GLY A 156 6.46 1.84 14.53
N GLN A 157 7.42 1.39 13.71
CA GLN A 157 8.81 1.17 14.14
C GLN A 157 9.75 2.21 13.50
N PRO A 158 10.60 2.90 14.29
CA PRO A 158 11.58 3.84 13.76
C PRO A 158 12.70 3.09 13.03
N ARG A 159 12.92 3.42 11.76
CA ARG A 159 14.03 2.92 10.95
C ARG A 159 14.87 4.07 10.44
N THR A 160 16.19 3.93 10.56
CA THR A 160 17.15 4.87 9.95
C THR A 160 17.58 4.31 8.60
N ARG A 161 17.43 5.09 7.53
CA ARG A 161 17.90 4.72 6.19
C ARG A 161 18.84 5.79 5.66
N ARG A 162 19.84 5.34 4.90
CA ARG A 162 20.83 6.19 4.23
C ARG A 162 20.40 6.43 2.80
N LEU A 163 20.20 7.70 2.42
CA LEU A 163 20.03 8.10 1.03
C LEU A 163 21.38 8.44 0.43
N TYR A 164 21.67 7.81 -0.69
CA TYR A 164 22.65 8.30 -1.64
C TYR A 164 21.83 9.19 -2.59
N LEU A 165 22.11 10.49 -2.64
CA LEU A 165 21.44 11.42 -3.55
C LEU A 165 22.28 11.53 -4.84
N PRO A 166 21.91 10.88 -5.96
CA PRO A 166 22.51 11.17 -7.25
C PRO A 166 21.65 12.20 -7.97
N TYR A 167 21.68 13.47 -7.57
CA TYR A 167 21.28 14.55 -8.49
C TYR A 167 21.70 15.94 -7.99
N SER A 168 22.70 16.52 -8.64
CA SER A 168 22.83 17.96 -8.76
C SER A 168 22.67 18.27 -10.24
N ARG A 169 21.58 18.90 -10.66
CA ARG A 169 21.53 19.57 -11.97
C ARG A 169 22.45 20.78 -11.87
N PRO A 170 23.57 20.85 -12.63
CA PRO A 170 24.27 22.11 -12.78
C PRO A 170 23.47 22.96 -13.76
N HIS A 171 23.09 24.17 -13.34
CA HIS A 171 22.74 25.21 -14.29
C HIS A 171 23.99 25.59 -15.09
N GLY A 172 24.00 25.23 -16.37
CA GLY A 172 24.91 25.75 -17.40
C GLY A 172 26.37 25.29 -17.28
N THR A 173 26.86 24.55 -18.27
CA THR A 173 27.96 24.90 -19.21
C THR A 173 28.32 23.63 -19.98
N GLN A 174 28.64 23.76 -21.27
CA GLN A 174 28.98 22.69 -22.21
C GLN A 174 30.27 21.95 -21.80
N ASP A 175 30.32 20.62 -21.89
CA ASP A 175 31.22 19.87 -22.79
C ASP A 175 31.41 18.37 -22.47
N SER A 176 31.48 17.60 -23.56
CA SER A 176 32.16 16.32 -23.83
C SER A 176 32.06 15.10 -22.89
N THR A 177 31.41 14.06 -23.41
CA THR A 177 31.86 12.65 -23.55
C THR A 177 32.62 11.98 -22.40
N THR A 178 31.98 11.02 -21.72
CA THR A 178 32.59 9.70 -21.44
C THR A 178 31.56 8.66 -20.99
N ASP A 179 31.60 7.51 -21.66
CA ASP A 179 30.90 6.26 -21.34
C ASP A 179 31.23 5.74 -19.93
N PHE A 180 30.25 5.15 -19.24
CA PHE A 180 30.49 4.28 -18.08
C PHE A 180 29.59 3.03 -18.12
N GLN A 181 30.23 1.87 -18.35
CA GLN A 181 29.67 0.54 -18.12
C GLN A 181 29.71 0.18 -16.62
N PRO A 182 28.75 -0.62 -16.10
CA PRO A 182 28.81 -1.12 -14.73
C PRO A 182 29.58 -2.45 -14.64
N HIS A 183 30.67 -2.46 -13.89
CA HIS A 183 31.31 -3.70 -13.43
C HIS A 183 30.44 -4.38 -12.36
N THR A 184 30.18 -5.67 -12.59
CA THR A 184 29.56 -6.59 -11.64
C THR A 184 30.67 -7.42 -11.00
N GLN A 185 30.81 -7.42 -9.68
CA GLN A 185 31.53 -8.48 -8.97
C GLN A 185 30.69 -8.91 -7.76
N GLY A 186 30.08 -10.09 -7.89
CA GLY A 186 29.55 -10.86 -6.78
C GLY A 186 30.56 -11.93 -6.38
N SER A 187 30.89 -11.97 -5.09
CA SER A 187 31.59 -13.07 -4.44
C SER A 187 30.66 -14.29 -4.33
N ALA A 188 31.15 -15.47 -4.70
CA ALA A 188 30.52 -16.75 -4.36
C ALA A 188 31.58 -17.66 -3.73
N GLU A 189 31.42 -17.88 -2.42
CA GLU A 189 32.14 -18.87 -1.64
C GLU A 189 31.80 -20.28 -2.14
N SER A 190 32.83 -21.12 -2.29
CA SER A 190 32.69 -22.55 -2.62
C SER A 190 33.12 -23.36 -1.40
N GLN A 191 32.18 -24.02 -0.72
CA GLN A 191 32.50 -25.08 0.24
C GLN A 191 32.60 -26.42 -0.50
N SER A 192 33.78 -27.03 -0.43
CA SER A 192 34.03 -28.41 -0.85
C SER A 192 34.12 -29.30 0.39
N GLY A 193 33.34 -30.38 0.41
CA GLY A 193 33.38 -31.42 1.43
C GLY A 193 33.49 -32.77 0.72
N VAL A 194 34.72 -33.26 0.60
CA VAL A 194 35.07 -34.59 0.08
C VAL A 194 34.89 -35.62 1.20
N LYS A 195 34.13 -36.68 0.95
CA LYS A 195 34.20 -37.95 1.68
C LYS A 195 34.52 -39.03 0.65
N ASP A 196 35.63 -39.73 0.86
CA ASP A 196 35.75 -41.20 0.76
C ASP A 196 37.23 -41.61 0.84
N ALA A 197 37.55 -42.44 1.84
CA ALA A 197 38.47 -43.59 1.79
C ALA A 197 38.73 -44.10 3.22
N GLY A 198 38.41 -45.37 3.49
CA GLY A 198 38.71 -46.08 4.72
C GLY A 198 37.64 -47.07 5.11
#